data_AF-A0A849Q1S8-F1
#
_entry.id   AF-A0A849Q1S8-F1
#
_cell.length_a   1.000
_cell.length_b   1.000
_cell.length_c   1.000
_cell.angle_alpha   90.00
_cell.angle_beta   90.00
_cell.angle_gamma   90.00
#
_symmetry.space_group_name_H-M   'P 1'
#
loop_
_entity.id
_entity.type
_entity.pdbx_description
1 polymer ?
#
loop_
_entity_poly.entity_id
_entity_poly.type
_entity_poly.pdbx_seq_one_letter_code
_entity_poly.pdbx_strand_id
1 'polypeptide(L)'
;MDSLIQDLKDEGDNVRSHAINSLGQIGDEKAVEPLIQVMNDDNERVDVRRHATWALGEIGDRRALEPLIQVLEDKEEDNSVRMASIRALAEIEDGRAIEPLIQAMNDEDESVRNHAAETLSRIKDGCAVEPFIEALKEDDNNTRIQEFLQ
;
A
#
# COMPACT_ATOMS: atom_id res chain seq x y z
N MET A 1 -5.91 -18.52 -13.64
CA MET A 1 -5.57 -17.10 -13.83
C MET A 1 -6.74 -16.35 -14.47
N ASP A 2 -7.03 -16.54 -15.76
CA ASP A 2 -8.07 -15.77 -16.47
C ASP A 2 -9.47 -15.84 -15.83
N SER A 3 -9.87 -17.01 -15.30
CA SER A 3 -11.13 -17.15 -14.55
C SER A 3 -11.15 -16.28 -13.29
N LEU A 4 -10.05 -16.23 -12.53
CA LEU A 4 -9.98 -15.42 -11.31
C LEU A 4 -10.02 -13.92 -11.64
N ILE A 5 -9.43 -13.51 -12.76
CA ILE A 5 -9.53 -12.13 -13.25
C ILE A 5 -10.98 -11.79 -13.66
N GLN A 6 -11.72 -12.75 -14.22
CA GLN A 6 -13.15 -12.55 -14.51
C GLN A 6 -13.99 -12.44 -13.23
N ASP A 7 -13.68 -13.24 -12.22
CA ASP A 7 -14.38 -13.26 -10.92
C ASP A 7 -14.23 -11.94 -10.14
N LEU A 8 -13.28 -11.06 -10.49
CA LEU A 8 -13.19 -9.69 -9.98
C LEU A 8 -14.40 -8.81 -10.34
N LYS A 9 -15.21 -9.23 -11.32
CA LYS A 9 -16.42 -8.51 -11.77
C LYS A 9 -17.71 -9.20 -11.35
N ASP A 10 -17.61 -10.24 -10.52
CA ASP A 10 -18.78 -10.96 -10.03
C ASP A 10 -19.67 -10.06 -9.15
N GLU A 11 -20.97 -10.26 -9.20
CA GLU A 11 -21.92 -9.46 -8.40
C GLU A 11 -21.76 -9.70 -6.89
N GLY A 12 -21.24 -10.87 -6.49
CA GLY A 12 -21.03 -11.23 -5.10
C GLY A 12 -19.68 -10.79 -4.54
N ASP A 13 -19.68 -9.94 -3.52
CA ASP A 13 -18.46 -9.44 -2.85
C ASP A 13 -17.57 -10.57 -2.30
N ASN A 14 -18.20 -11.67 -1.88
CA ASN A 14 -17.49 -12.85 -1.38
C ASN A 14 -16.70 -13.54 -2.50
N VAL A 15 -17.25 -13.58 -3.71
CA VAL A 15 -16.59 -14.15 -4.89
C VAL A 15 -15.42 -13.25 -5.29
N ARG A 16 -15.65 -11.93 -5.37
CA ARG A 16 -14.58 -10.95 -5.65
C ARG A 16 -13.45 -11.04 -4.64
N SER A 17 -13.77 -11.07 -3.34
CA SER A 17 -12.74 -11.17 -2.28
C SER A 17 -11.95 -12.49 -2.33
N HIS A 18 -12.60 -13.61 -2.64
CA HIS A 18 -11.89 -14.88 -2.83
C HIS A 18 -10.98 -14.85 -4.05
N ALA A 19 -11.44 -14.25 -5.16
CA ALA A 19 -10.65 -14.08 -6.36
C ALA A 19 -9.42 -13.22 -6.09
N ILE A 20 -9.59 -12.07 -5.44
CA ILE A 20 -8.50 -11.17 -5.04
C ILE A 20 -7.46 -11.88 -4.19
N ASN A 21 -7.88 -12.56 -3.12
CA ASN A 21 -6.96 -13.29 -2.23
C ASN A 21 -6.22 -14.39 -3.00
N SER A 22 -6.91 -15.11 -3.88
CA SER A 22 -6.28 -16.13 -4.72
C SER A 22 -5.26 -15.53 -5.69
N LEU A 23 -5.54 -14.36 -6.27
CA LEU A 23 -4.63 -13.68 -7.18
C LEU A 23 -3.37 -13.19 -6.46
N GLY A 24 -3.51 -12.60 -5.26
CA GLY A 24 -2.39 -12.22 -4.41
C GLY A 24 -1.48 -13.40 -4.09
N GLN A 25 -2.05 -14.50 -3.63
CA GLN A 25 -1.32 -15.73 -3.31
C GLN A 25 -0.63 -16.38 -4.53
N ILE A 26 -1.22 -16.25 -5.71
CA ILE A 26 -0.61 -16.78 -6.94
C ILE A 26 0.59 -15.93 -7.37
N GLY A 27 0.57 -14.62 -7.14
CA GLY A 27 1.69 -13.73 -7.44
C GLY A 27 1.94 -13.49 -8.94
N ASP A 28 0.97 -13.76 -9.82
CA ASP A 28 1.13 -13.52 -11.26
C ASP A 28 0.89 -12.04 -11.56
N GLU A 29 1.90 -11.41 -12.13
CA GLU A 29 1.93 -10.03 -12.60
C GLU A 29 0.75 -9.63 -13.52
N LYS A 30 0.09 -10.59 -14.17
CA LYS A 30 -1.14 -10.33 -14.96
C LYS A 30 -2.30 -9.82 -14.12
N ALA A 31 -2.31 -10.10 -12.82
CA ALA A 31 -3.35 -9.68 -11.90
C ALA A 31 -3.23 -8.20 -11.48
N VAL A 32 -2.07 -7.57 -11.72
CA VAL A 32 -1.77 -6.22 -11.20
C VAL A 32 -2.73 -5.16 -11.74
N GLU A 33 -2.88 -5.03 -13.06
CA GLU A 33 -3.79 -4.02 -13.63
C GLU A 33 -5.26 -4.24 -13.24
N PRO A 34 -5.81 -5.48 -13.29
CA PRO A 34 -7.15 -5.73 -12.77
C PRO A 34 -7.33 -5.39 -11.28
N LEU A 35 -6.33 -5.69 -10.43
CA LEU A 35 -6.40 -5.38 -9.01
C LEU A 35 -6.30 -3.87 -8.73
N ILE A 36 -5.51 -3.14 -9.51
CA ILE A 36 -5.48 -1.66 -9.46
C ILE A 36 -6.86 -1.08 -9.81
N GLN A 37 -7.56 -1.65 -10.79
CA GLN A 37 -8.93 -1.21 -11.14
C GLN A 37 -9.90 -1.41 -9.98
N VAL A 38 -9.84 -2.55 -9.29
CA VAL A 38 -10.69 -2.83 -8.12
C VAL A 38 -10.34 -1.90 -6.95
N MET A 39 -9.05 -1.68 -6.72
CA MET A 39 -8.56 -0.80 -5.66
C MET A 39 -9.02 0.66 -5.85
N ASN A 40 -9.18 1.13 -7.08
CA ASN A 40 -9.54 2.52 -7.40
C ASN A 40 -11.03 2.70 -7.78
N ASP A 41 -11.88 1.69 -7.58
CA ASP A 41 -13.31 1.81 -7.85
C ASP A 41 -14.05 2.37 -6.64
N ASP A 42 -14.39 3.66 -6.68
CA ASP A 42 -15.14 4.34 -5.60
C ASP A 42 -16.51 3.70 -5.31
N ASN A 43 -17.09 2.97 -6.27
CA ASN A 43 -18.36 2.25 -6.09
C ASN A 43 -18.18 0.86 -5.49
N GLU A 44 -16.95 0.37 -5.44
CA GLU A 44 -16.62 -0.90 -4.81
C GLU A 44 -16.68 -0.76 -3.29
N ARG A 45 -16.96 -1.84 -2.59
CA ARG A 45 -16.92 -1.85 -1.13
C ARG A 45 -15.50 -1.70 -0.62
N VAL A 46 -15.36 -0.89 0.43
CA VAL A 46 -14.11 -0.67 1.18
C VAL A 46 -13.37 -1.98 1.49
N ASP A 47 -14.08 -3.02 1.93
CA ASP A 47 -13.48 -4.33 2.23
C ASP A 47 -12.79 -4.96 1.01
N VAL A 48 -13.41 -4.84 -0.17
CA VAL A 48 -12.91 -5.41 -1.42
C VAL A 48 -11.72 -4.59 -1.92
N ARG A 49 -11.80 -3.25 -1.86
CA ARG A 49 -10.67 -2.35 -2.17
C ARG A 49 -9.46 -2.63 -1.28
N ARG A 50 -9.68 -2.78 0.03
CA ARG A 50 -8.64 -3.14 1.00
C ARG A 50 -7.98 -4.48 0.66
N HIS A 51 -8.76 -5.50 0.33
CA HIS A 51 -8.21 -6.78 -0.10
C HIS A 51 -7.40 -6.65 -1.39
N ALA A 52 -7.87 -5.87 -2.36
CA ALA A 52 -7.15 -5.65 -3.62
C ALA A 52 -5.81 -4.95 -3.39
N THR A 53 -5.82 -3.93 -2.54
CA THR A 53 -4.63 -3.20 -2.09
C THR A 53 -3.60 -4.14 -1.45
N TRP A 54 -4.05 -5.02 -0.56
CA TRP A 54 -3.16 -6.00 0.06
C TRP A 54 -2.60 -7.02 -0.94
N ALA A 55 -3.44 -7.53 -1.84
CA ALA A 55 -3.01 -8.48 -2.88
C ALA A 55 -1.96 -7.87 -3.83
N LEU A 56 -2.05 -6.57 -4.14
CA LEU A 56 -1.01 -5.87 -4.91
C LEU A 56 0.34 -5.87 -4.18
N GLY A 57 0.33 -5.71 -2.86
CA GLY A 57 1.52 -5.86 -2.03
C GLY A 57 2.10 -7.28 -2.05
N GLU A 58 1.24 -8.30 -1.95
CA GLU A 58 1.67 -9.70 -2.02
C GLU A 58 2.29 -10.08 -3.37
N ILE A 59 1.80 -9.48 -4.46
CA ILE A 59 2.38 -9.67 -5.80
C ILE A 59 3.75 -8.97 -5.89
N GLY A 60 3.92 -7.81 -5.25
CA GLY A 60 5.21 -7.10 -5.21
C GLY A 60 5.63 -6.44 -6.54
N ASP A 61 4.72 -6.30 -7.51
CA ASP A 61 5.03 -5.70 -8.80
C ASP A 61 5.10 -4.17 -8.69
N ARG A 62 6.21 -3.59 -9.17
CA ARG A 62 6.46 -2.14 -9.13
C ARG A 62 5.42 -1.29 -9.88
N ARG A 63 4.64 -1.86 -10.80
CA ARG A 63 3.53 -1.16 -11.46
C ARG A 63 2.44 -0.72 -10.48
N ALA A 64 2.32 -1.39 -9.33
CA ALA A 64 1.40 -1.01 -8.27
C ALA A 64 1.89 0.19 -7.42
N LEU A 65 3.16 0.59 -7.54
CA LEU A 65 3.76 1.60 -6.66
C LEU A 65 3.03 2.95 -6.70
N GLU A 66 2.93 3.57 -7.88
CA GLU A 66 2.30 4.90 -8.01
C GLU A 66 0.80 4.87 -7.63
N PRO A 67 0.00 3.87 -8.06
CA PRO A 67 -1.38 3.72 -7.56
C PRO A 67 -1.48 3.61 -6.04
N LEU A 68 -0.59 2.85 -5.39
CA LEU A 68 -0.61 2.68 -3.93
C LEU A 68 -0.21 3.97 -3.19
N ILE A 69 0.72 4.76 -3.75
CA ILE A 69 1.06 6.09 -3.22
C ILE A 69 -0.15 7.01 -3.29
N GLN A 70 -0.87 7.02 -4.43
CA GLN A 70 -2.08 7.83 -4.58
C GLN A 70 -3.15 7.48 -3.55
N VAL A 71 -3.38 6.18 -3.30
CA VAL A 71 -4.32 5.72 -2.28
C VAL A 71 -3.89 6.12 -0.85
N LEU A 72 -2.59 6.08 -0.55
CA LEU A 72 -2.08 6.54 0.75
C LEU A 72 -2.30 8.04 0.97
N GLU A 73 -2.12 8.84 -0.09
CA GLU A 73 -2.20 10.30 -0.05
C GLU A 73 -3.65 10.83 -0.09
N ASP A 74 -4.60 10.04 -0.59
CA ASP A 74 -6.01 10.42 -0.67
C ASP A 74 -6.65 10.54 0.73
N LYS A 75 -6.98 11.77 1.15
CA LYS A 75 -7.59 12.03 2.46
C LYS A 75 -9.06 11.63 2.55
N GLU A 76 -9.74 11.45 1.41
CA GLU A 76 -11.13 11.01 1.37
C GLU A 76 -11.26 9.48 1.34
N GLU A 77 -10.15 8.76 1.09
CA GLU A 77 -10.12 7.30 1.13
C GLU A 77 -10.20 6.78 2.58
N ASP A 78 -10.87 5.64 2.73
CA ASP A 78 -11.03 4.94 3.99
C ASP A 78 -9.67 4.57 4.60
N ASN A 79 -9.49 4.94 5.87
CA ASN A 79 -8.25 4.73 6.62
C ASN A 79 -7.76 3.27 6.55
N SER A 80 -8.66 2.28 6.45
CA SER A 80 -8.27 0.87 6.33
C SER A 80 -7.65 0.51 4.99
N VAL A 81 -8.06 1.18 3.90
CA VAL A 81 -7.47 1.02 2.57
C VAL A 81 -6.11 1.74 2.52
N ARG A 82 -6.01 2.93 3.12
CA ARG A 82 -4.71 3.63 3.21
C ARG A 82 -3.69 2.87 4.05
N MET A 83 -4.10 2.27 5.17
CA MET A 83 -3.25 1.38 5.96
C MET A 83 -2.81 0.14 5.17
N ALA A 84 -3.71 -0.44 4.35
CA ALA A 84 -3.32 -1.54 3.46
C ALA A 84 -2.29 -1.09 2.42
N SER A 85 -2.38 0.16 1.93
CA SER A 85 -1.41 0.73 1.00
C SER A 85 -0.03 0.90 1.64
N ILE A 86 0.04 1.38 2.88
CA ILE A 86 1.29 1.45 3.66
C ILE A 86 2.00 0.10 3.68
N ARG A 87 1.26 -0.97 4.00
CA ARG A 87 1.80 -2.33 4.03
C ARG A 87 2.25 -2.78 2.65
N ALA A 88 1.41 -2.59 1.62
CA ALA A 88 1.71 -3.02 0.26
C ALA A 88 2.96 -2.32 -0.30
N LEU A 89 3.11 -1.03 -0.04
CA LEU A 89 4.31 -0.26 -0.41
C LEU A 89 5.58 -0.83 0.23
N ALA A 90 5.50 -1.31 1.46
CA ALA A 90 6.62 -1.95 2.14
C ALA A 90 7.00 -3.30 1.54
N GLU A 91 6.03 -4.09 1.07
CA GLU A 91 6.28 -5.38 0.42
C GLU A 91 6.84 -5.23 -1.01
N ILE A 92 6.57 -4.11 -1.69
CA ILE A 92 7.17 -3.79 -3.01
C ILE A 92 8.67 -3.45 -2.88
N GLU A 93 9.12 -3.03 -1.69
CA GLU A 93 10.53 -2.71 -1.38
C GLU A 93 11.16 -1.68 -2.36
N ASP A 94 10.36 -0.73 -2.86
CA ASP A 94 10.85 0.36 -3.71
C ASP A 94 11.09 1.63 -2.89
N GLY A 95 12.33 2.13 -2.91
CA GLY A 95 12.75 3.28 -2.11
C GLY A 95 11.95 4.55 -2.39
N ARG A 96 11.28 4.66 -3.54
CA ARG A 96 10.37 5.77 -3.87
C ARG A 96 9.16 5.85 -2.93
N ALA A 97 8.81 4.78 -2.22
CA ALA A 97 7.73 4.79 -1.23
C ALA A 97 8.12 5.45 0.10
N ILE A 98 9.42 5.70 0.35
CA ILE A 98 9.90 6.16 1.67
C ILE A 98 9.36 7.55 2.00
N GLU A 99 9.42 8.50 1.07
CA GLU A 99 8.93 9.87 1.29
C GLU A 99 7.40 9.89 1.54
N PRO A 100 6.55 9.25 0.73
CA PRO A 100 5.12 9.13 1.04
C PRO A 100 4.84 8.49 2.41
N LEU A 101 5.59 7.45 2.79
CA LEU A 101 5.45 6.81 4.11
C LEU A 101 5.85 7.77 5.24
N ILE A 102 6.90 8.56 5.07
CA ILE A 102 7.32 9.59 6.03
C ILE A 102 6.22 10.65 6.21
N GLN A 103 5.62 11.10 5.11
CA GLN A 103 4.51 12.04 5.16
C GLN A 103 3.29 11.45 5.88
N ALA A 104 2.99 10.16 5.66
CA ALA A 104 1.90 9.44 6.34
C ALA A 104 2.10 9.34 7.87
N MET A 105 3.31 9.51 8.40
CA MET A 105 3.51 9.62 9.85
C MET A 105 2.83 10.86 10.44
N ASN A 106 2.53 11.88 9.63
CA ASN A 106 1.82 13.10 10.00
C ASN A 106 0.36 13.14 9.57
N ASP A 107 -0.18 11.99 9.20
CA ASP A 107 -1.58 11.87 8.81
C ASP A 107 -2.56 12.31 9.90
N GLU A 108 -3.76 12.74 9.54
CA GLU A 108 -4.81 13.12 10.49
C GLU A 108 -5.35 11.92 11.28
N ASP A 109 -5.40 10.74 10.67
CA ASP A 109 -5.85 9.51 11.32
C ASP A 109 -4.72 8.88 12.14
N GLU A 110 -5.02 8.58 13.40
CA GLU A 110 -4.04 8.01 14.33
C GLU A 110 -3.57 6.61 13.91
N SER A 111 -4.46 5.79 13.36
CA SER A 111 -4.14 4.42 12.96
C SER A 111 -3.18 4.41 11.78
N VAL A 112 -3.40 5.31 10.81
CA VAL A 112 -2.52 5.50 9.65
C VAL A 112 -1.15 6.01 10.10
N ARG A 113 -1.09 7.03 10.96
CA ARG A 113 0.19 7.51 11.51
C ARG A 113 1.01 6.41 12.17
N ASN A 114 0.35 5.62 13.02
CA ASN A 114 1.01 4.55 13.78
C ASN A 114 1.50 3.43 12.84
N HIS A 115 0.70 3.05 11.83
CA HIS A 115 1.10 2.05 10.84
C HIS A 115 2.27 2.53 9.97
N ALA A 116 2.30 3.80 9.57
CA ALA A 116 3.41 4.37 8.82
C ALA A 116 4.71 4.32 9.63
N ALA A 117 4.64 4.74 10.91
CA ALA A 117 5.78 4.71 11.83
C ALA A 117 6.31 3.28 12.07
N GLU A 118 5.42 2.30 12.30
CA GLU A 118 5.79 0.89 12.47
C GLU A 118 6.44 0.34 11.18
N THR A 119 5.85 0.65 10.03
CA THR A 119 6.34 0.18 8.73
C THR A 119 7.73 0.74 8.41
N LEU A 120 7.95 2.04 8.63
CA LEU A 120 9.26 2.66 8.47
C LEU A 120 10.28 2.12 9.47
N SER A 121 9.88 1.83 10.72
CA SER A 121 10.76 1.14 11.68
C SER A 121 11.22 -0.21 11.14
N ARG A 122 10.29 -1.00 10.60
CA ARG A 122 10.59 -2.33 10.03
C ARG A 122 11.52 -2.23 8.81
N ILE A 123 11.30 -1.25 7.92
CA ILE A 123 12.18 -1.00 6.76
C ILE A 123 13.59 -0.61 7.22
N LYS A 124 13.70 0.25 8.25
CA LYS A 124 14.98 0.65 8.87
C LYS A 124 15.72 -0.55 9.45
N ASP A 125 15.02 -1.42 10.19
CA ASP A 125 15.60 -2.60 10.84
C ASP A 125 15.99 -3.71 9.85
N GLY A 126 15.31 -3.77 8.68
CA GLY A 126 15.49 -4.79 7.65
C GLY A 126 16.59 -4.53 6.59
N CYS A 127 17.22 -3.35 6.59
CA CYS A 127 18.25 -2.86 5.65
C CYS A 127 17.79 -2.44 4.23
N ALA A 128 17.57 -1.12 4.07
CA ALA A 128 18.02 -0.33 2.91
C ALA A 128 18.29 1.11 3.41
N VAL A 129 19.40 1.27 4.13
CA VAL A 129 19.71 2.51 4.89
C VAL A 129 20.01 3.70 3.95
N GLU A 130 20.46 3.48 2.72
CA GLU A 130 20.86 4.56 1.81
C GLU A 130 19.68 5.37 1.24
N PRO A 131 18.65 4.76 0.62
CA PRO A 131 17.45 5.51 0.20
C PRO A 131 16.72 6.15 1.38
N PHE A 132 16.72 5.46 2.53
CA PHE A 132 16.13 5.98 3.76
C PHE A 132 16.88 7.21 4.27
N ILE A 133 18.22 7.17 4.36
CA ILE A 133 19.03 8.32 4.76
C ILE A 133 18.94 9.48 3.76
N GLU A 134 18.84 9.21 2.46
CA GLU A 134 18.73 10.25 1.44
C GLU A 134 17.37 10.97 1.51
N ALA A 135 16.27 10.22 1.60
CA ALA A 135 14.93 10.78 1.79
C ALA A 135 14.82 11.60 3.10
N LEU A 136 15.43 11.15 4.20
CA LEU A 136 15.40 11.87 5.48
C LEU A 136 16.23 13.17 5.47
N LYS A 137 17.18 13.34 4.54
CA LYS A 137 17.97 14.59 4.41
C LYS A 137 17.25 15.66 3.61
N GLU A 138 16.27 15.30 2.78
CA GLU A 138 15.52 16.26 1.98
C GLU A 138 14.35 16.88 2.76
N ASP A 139 13.85 16.19 3.79
CA ASP A 139 12.74 16.65 4.65
C ASP A 139 13.19 17.03 6.07
N ASP A 140 14.07 18.05 6.18
CA ASP A 140 14.61 18.57 7.44
C ASP A 140 13.55 19.16 8.41
N ASN A 141 12.29 19.32 7.97
CA ASN A 141 11.23 19.99 8.74
C ASN A 141 10.34 19.05 9.56
N ASN A 142 10.48 17.74 9.41
CA ASN A 142 9.60 16.78 10.07
C ASN A 142 10.18 16.36 11.43
N THR A 143 9.61 16.87 12.53
CA THR A 143 10.08 16.56 13.89
C THR A 143 10.04 15.07 14.22
N ARG A 144 9.13 14.31 13.61
CA ARG A 144 9.05 12.85 13.79
C ARG A 144 10.19 12.10 13.10
N ILE A 145 10.72 12.62 11.99
CA ILE A 145 11.94 12.08 11.36
C ILE A 145 13.13 12.20 12.33
N GLN A 146 13.25 13.33 13.02
CA GLN A 146 14.38 13.54 13.94
C GLN A 146 14.33 12.64 15.17
N GLU A 147 13.14 12.35 15.71
CA GLU A 147 12.96 11.36 16.78
C GLU A 147 13.31 9.95 16.31
N PHE A 148 13.02 9.62 15.04
CA PHE A 148 13.35 8.34 14.43
C PHE A 148 14.85 8.14 14.14
N LEU A 149 15.64 9.22 14.12
CA LEU A 149 17.08 9.21 13.85
C LEU A 149 17.97 9.12 15.10
N GLN A 150 17.42 9.35 16.31
CA GLN A 150 18.12 9.24 17.60
C GLN A 150 18.13 7.81 18.13
#